data_AF-A0A9Q4CY75-F1
#
_entry.id   AF-A0A9Q4CY75-F1
#
_cell.length_a   1.000
_cell.length_b   1.000
_cell.length_c   1.000
_cell.angle_alpha   90.00
_cell.angle_beta   90.00
_cell.angle_gamma   90.00
#
_symmetry.space_group_name_H-M   'P 1'
#
loop_
_entity.id
_entity.type
_entity.pdbx_description
1 polymer ?
#
loop_
_entity_poly.entity_id
_entity_poly.type
_entity_poly.pdbx_seq_one_letter_code
_entity_poly.pdbx_strand_id
1 'polypeptide(L)'
;MRTPRLRQSSKPSKSQTAAAQVDEPTVRTLDGERLFREIVDSHRDLVNAERQFNEVSDPRLVDHMVFRLDAAEQHFRYLLQQARVYGVSVSGVRFEWAEED
;
A
#
# COMPACT_ATOMS: atom_id res chain seq x y z
N MET A 1 26.90 -54.46 29.74
CA MET A 1 27.37 -54.27 28.35
C MET A 1 26.61 -55.21 27.43
N ARG A 2 25.67 -54.68 26.65
CA ARG A 2 24.97 -55.40 25.57
C ARG A 2 24.68 -54.38 24.46
N THR A 3 25.25 -54.62 23.29
CA THR A 3 25.16 -53.78 22.10
C THR A 3 23.80 -53.98 21.41
N PRO A 4 23.14 -52.91 20.93
CA PRO A 4 22.02 -53.05 20.01
C PRO A 4 22.53 -53.06 18.56
N ARG A 5 22.12 -54.10 17.82
CA ARG A 5 22.40 -54.26 16.39
C ARG A 5 21.25 -53.66 15.59
N LEU A 6 21.61 -52.84 14.60
CA LEU A 6 20.73 -52.12 13.69
C LEU A 6 19.97 -53.10 12.77
N ARG A 7 18.63 -53.08 12.79
CA ARG A 7 17.79 -53.75 11.80
C ARG A 7 17.18 -52.70 10.89
N GLN A 8 17.69 -52.59 9.67
CA GLN A 8 16.99 -51.88 8.61
C GLN A 8 15.83 -52.74 8.09
N SER A 9 14.66 -52.13 7.98
CA SER A 9 13.56 -52.65 7.17
C SER A 9 13.00 -51.52 6.30
N SER A 10 13.33 -51.61 5.01
CA SER A 10 12.43 -51.42 3.85
C SER A 10 11.34 -50.33 3.92
N LYS A 11 11.52 -49.29 3.09
CA LYS A 11 10.44 -48.54 2.44
C LYS A 11 9.61 -49.51 1.55
N PRO A 12 8.29 -49.32 1.31
CA PRO A 12 7.84 -48.23 0.45
C PRO A 12 6.47 -47.61 0.76
N SER A 13 6.19 -46.57 -0.02
CA SER A 13 4.87 -46.21 -0.55
C SER A 13 4.00 -45.23 0.25
N LYS A 14 4.09 -43.97 -0.22
CA LYS A 14 3.04 -42.97 -0.36
C LYS A 14 1.68 -43.34 0.24
N SER A 15 1.35 -42.69 1.35
CA SER A 15 -0.01 -42.26 1.68
C SER A 15 0.13 -41.08 2.63
N GLN A 16 0.60 -39.95 2.09
CA GLN A 16 0.33 -38.67 2.72
C GLN A 16 -1.15 -38.40 2.48
N THR A 17 -1.95 -38.71 3.50
CA THR A 17 -3.26 -38.15 3.73
C THR A 17 -3.12 -36.63 3.61
N ALA A 18 -3.67 -36.08 2.53
CA ALA A 18 -3.80 -34.65 2.32
C ALA A 18 -4.80 -34.11 3.35
N ALA A 19 -4.30 -33.79 4.54
CA ALA A 19 -5.01 -33.01 5.52
C ALA A 19 -4.81 -31.53 5.17
N ALA A 20 -5.90 -30.91 4.72
CA ALA A 20 -6.22 -29.49 4.88
C ALA A 20 -5.06 -28.51 4.61
N GLN A 21 -4.89 -28.15 3.34
CA GLN A 21 -4.35 -26.85 2.98
C GLN A 21 -5.32 -25.80 3.53
N VAL A 22 -4.90 -25.17 4.63
CA VAL A 22 -5.50 -23.95 5.15
C VAL A 22 -5.22 -22.87 4.10
N ASP A 23 -6.28 -22.30 3.53
CA ASP A 23 -6.20 -21.16 2.62
C ASP A 23 -5.37 -20.04 3.26
N GLU A 24 -4.28 -19.68 2.58
CA GLU A 24 -3.47 -18.51 2.88
C GLU A 24 -4.27 -17.22 2.64
N PRO A 25 -4.24 -16.22 3.54
CA PRO A 25 -4.86 -14.92 3.29
C PRO A 25 -3.89 -14.01 2.50
N THR A 26 -3.34 -14.48 1.39
CA THR A 26 -2.36 -13.71 0.58
C THR A 26 -3.04 -12.63 -0.30
N VAL A 27 -4.37 -12.66 -0.42
CA VAL A 27 -5.12 -11.85 -1.40
C VAL A 27 -5.43 -10.41 -0.92
N ARG A 28 -5.37 -10.08 0.37
CA ARG A 28 -5.70 -8.72 0.87
C ARG A 28 -4.52 -7.74 0.93
N THR A 29 -3.29 -8.24 1.00
CA THR A 29 -2.11 -7.41 1.24
C THR A 29 -1.67 -6.64 0.00
N LEU A 30 -1.83 -7.24 -1.19
CA LEU A 30 -1.45 -6.63 -2.48
C LEU A 30 -2.29 -5.39 -2.81
N ASP A 31 -3.59 -5.41 -2.48
CA ASP A 31 -4.48 -4.25 -2.67
C ASP A 31 -4.14 -3.11 -1.71
N GLY A 32 -3.76 -3.43 -0.47
CA GLY A 32 -3.35 -2.45 0.53
C GLY A 32 -2.05 -1.74 0.17
N GLU A 33 -1.03 -2.46 -0.30
CA GLU A 33 0.23 -1.86 -0.76
C GLU A 33 0.04 -0.99 -2.00
N ARG A 34 -0.82 -1.42 -2.94
CA ARG A 34 -1.15 -0.65 -4.14
C ARG A 34 -1.85 0.65 -3.75
N LEU A 35 -2.87 0.57 -2.90
CA LEU A 35 -3.60 1.74 -2.40
C LEU A 35 -2.69 2.68 -1.62
N PHE A 36 -1.78 2.15 -0.81
CA PHE A 36 -0.78 2.95 -0.11
C PHE A 36 0.12 3.75 -1.07
N ARG A 37 0.62 3.11 -2.13
CA ARG A 37 1.41 3.80 -3.16
C ARG A 37 0.60 4.90 -3.84
N GLU A 38 -0.66 4.62 -4.21
CA GLU A 38 -1.55 5.62 -4.80
C GLU A 38 -1.79 6.82 -3.88
N ILE A 39 -1.94 6.60 -2.56
CA ILE A 39 -2.07 7.68 -1.57
C ILE A 39 -0.81 8.55 -1.52
N VAL A 40 0.38 7.93 -1.50
CA VAL A 40 1.66 8.66 -1.48
C VAL A 40 1.84 9.48 -2.76
N ASP A 41 1.54 8.89 -3.92
CA ASP A 41 1.67 9.58 -5.20
C ASP A 41 0.64 10.72 -5.31
N SER A 42 -0.61 10.50 -4.89
CA SER A 42 -1.63 11.55 -4.88
C SER A 42 -1.30 12.69 -3.91
N HIS A 43 -0.61 12.42 -2.80
CA HIS A 43 -0.12 13.47 -1.90
C HIS A 43 0.98 14.30 -2.56
N ARG A 44 1.91 13.66 -3.28
CA ARG A 44 2.94 14.37 -4.05
C ARG A 44 2.32 15.25 -5.13
N ASP A 45 1.29 14.77 -5.80
CA ASP A 45 0.56 15.54 -6.82
C ASP A 45 -0.12 16.77 -6.22
N LEU A 46 -0.70 16.65 -5.03
CA LEU A 46 -1.28 17.78 -4.29
C LEU A 46 -0.21 18.83 -3.97
N VAL A 47 0.90 18.43 -3.34
CA VAL A 47 2.02 19.33 -3.01
C VAL A 47 2.59 20.01 -4.27
N ASN A 48 2.71 19.27 -5.37
CA ASN A 48 3.16 19.84 -6.64
C ASN A 48 2.17 20.86 -7.22
N ALA A 49 0.86 20.59 -7.12
CA ALA A 49 -0.18 21.51 -7.57
C ALA A 49 -0.18 22.81 -6.72
N GLU A 50 -0.01 22.71 -5.40
CA GLU A 50 0.15 23.86 -4.50
C GLU A 50 1.36 24.70 -4.89
N ARG A 51 2.53 24.08 -5.06
CA ARG A 51 3.75 24.76 -5.48
C ARG A 51 3.56 25.49 -6.80
N GLN A 52 2.95 24.85 -7.79
CA GLN A 52 2.74 25.48 -9.10
C GLN A 52 1.66 26.56 -9.08
N PHE A 53 0.66 26.45 -8.21
CA PHE A 53 -0.30 27.52 -7.99
C PHE A 53 0.40 28.76 -7.41
N ASN A 54 1.33 28.57 -6.48
CA ASN A 54 2.10 29.68 -5.90
C ASN A 54 3.10 30.31 -6.88
N GLU A 55 3.57 29.57 -7.88
CA GLU A 55 4.50 30.06 -8.90
C GLU A 55 3.83 30.66 -10.14
N VAL A 56 2.50 30.48 -10.30
CA VAL A 56 1.81 30.93 -11.51
C VAL A 56 1.78 32.46 -11.58
N SER A 57 2.38 33.00 -12.64
CA SER A 57 2.46 34.46 -12.86
C SER A 57 1.60 34.95 -14.01
N ASP A 58 1.23 34.07 -14.96
CA ASP A 58 0.32 34.43 -16.06
C ASP A 58 -1.15 34.36 -15.57
N PRO A 59 -1.88 35.49 -15.54
CA PRO A 59 -3.27 35.51 -15.08
C PRO A 59 -4.19 34.57 -15.87
N ARG A 60 -3.86 34.26 -17.13
CA ARG A 60 -4.65 33.36 -17.98
C ARG A 60 -4.56 31.90 -17.56
N LEU A 61 -3.61 31.55 -16.70
CA LEU A 61 -3.39 30.19 -16.21
C LEU A 61 -3.96 29.98 -14.79
N VAL A 62 -4.41 31.04 -14.11
CA VAL A 62 -4.89 30.96 -12.72
C VAL A 62 -6.06 29.99 -12.61
N ASP A 63 -7.09 30.13 -13.45
CA ASP A 63 -8.27 29.24 -13.42
C ASP A 63 -7.89 27.77 -13.63
N HIS A 64 -6.94 27.51 -14.54
CA HIS A 64 -6.43 26.17 -14.77
C HIS A 64 -5.74 25.61 -13.50
N MET A 65 -4.93 26.44 -12.84
CA MET A 65 -4.22 26.04 -11.63
C MET A 65 -5.16 25.83 -10.44
N VAL A 66 -6.21 26.65 -10.30
CA VAL A 66 -7.27 26.43 -9.29
C VAL A 66 -7.95 25.09 -9.50
N PHE A 67 -8.41 24.81 -10.73
CA PHE A 67 -9.07 23.54 -11.04
C PHE A 67 -8.16 22.34 -10.75
N ARG A 68 -6.88 22.47 -11.08
CA ARG A 68 -5.91 21.40 -10.87
C ARG A 68 -5.63 21.15 -9.39
N LEU A 69 -5.49 22.20 -8.58
CA LEU A 69 -5.33 22.09 -7.14
C LEU A 69 -6.55 21.38 -6.52
N ASP A 70 -7.76 21.84 -6.86
CA ASP A 70 -9.01 21.23 -6.39
C ASP A 70 -9.13 19.76 -6.78
N ALA A 71 -8.73 19.41 -8.00
CA ALA A 71 -8.76 18.03 -8.48
C ALA A 71 -7.77 17.12 -7.72
N ALA A 72 -6.55 17.61 -7.47
CA ALA A 72 -5.54 16.87 -6.71
C ALA A 72 -5.98 16.65 -5.26
N GLU A 73 -6.56 17.66 -4.62
CA GLU A 73 -7.07 17.57 -3.26
C GLU A 73 -8.22 16.57 -3.15
N GLN A 74 -9.18 16.63 -4.08
CA GLN A 74 -10.31 15.70 -4.12
C GLN A 74 -9.85 14.25 -4.32
N HIS A 75 -8.88 14.02 -5.22
CA HIS A 75 -8.33 12.69 -5.47
C HIS A 75 -7.65 12.12 -4.22
N PHE A 76 -6.82 12.92 -3.55
CA PHE A 76 -6.15 12.50 -2.32
C PHE A 76 -7.16 12.16 -1.21
N ARG A 77 -8.16 13.03 -1.00
CA ARG A 77 -9.26 12.79 -0.03
C ARG A 77 -10.03 11.51 -0.32
N TYR A 78 -10.35 11.24 -1.60
CA TYR A 78 -11.01 10.02 -2.02
C TYR A 78 -10.20 8.78 -1.64
N LEU A 79 -8.89 8.77 -1.93
CA LEU A 79 -8.02 7.63 -1.62
C LEU A 79 -7.89 7.40 -0.11
N LEU A 80 -7.83 8.45 0.71
CA LEU A 80 -7.88 8.33 2.17
C LEU A 80 -9.20 7.72 2.65
N GLN A 81 -10.32 8.07 2.03
CA GLN A 81 -11.62 7.47 2.34
C GLN A 81 -11.64 5.98 1.95
N GLN A 82 -11.08 5.62 0.80
CA GLN A 82 -10.95 4.21 0.40
C GLN A 82 -10.10 3.43 1.40
N ALA A 83 -8.97 3.97 1.86
CA ALA A 83 -8.12 3.30 2.87
C ALA A 83 -8.89 2.98 4.15
N ARG A 84 -9.74 3.92 4.61
CA ARG A 84 -10.61 3.70 5.78
C ARG A 84 -11.62 2.58 5.54
N VAL A 85 -12.25 2.54 4.35
CA VAL A 85 -13.23 1.50 3.99
C VAL A 85 -12.60 0.12 3.93
N TYR A 86 -11.38 0.00 3.37
CA TYR A 86 -10.67 -1.28 3.24
C TYR A 86 -9.91 -1.69 4.51
N GLY A 87 -9.98 -0.91 5.59
CA GLY A 87 -9.25 -1.19 6.83
C GLY A 87 -7.74 -1.13 6.66
N VAL A 88 -7.25 -0.43 5.63
CA VAL A 88 -5.83 -0.18 5.42
C VAL A 88 -5.42 0.94 6.36
N SER A 89 -4.80 0.57 7.49
CA SER A 89 -4.19 1.54 8.37
C SER A 89 -2.94 2.10 7.70
N VAL A 90 -2.96 3.40 7.38
CA VAL A 90 -1.75 4.15 7.02
C VAL A 90 -0.95 4.41 8.30
N SER A 91 -0.50 3.34 8.97
CA SER A 91 0.29 3.39 10.20
C SER A 91 1.77 3.49 9.82
N GLY A 92 2.20 4.66 9.35
CA GLY A 92 3.60 4.84 8.96
C GLY A 92 3.92 6.13 8.22
N VAL A 93 2.91 6.87 7.76
CA VAL A 93 3.15 8.17 7.13
C VAL A 93 3.13 9.24 8.22
N ARG A 94 4.32 9.65 8.65
CA ARG A 94 4.50 10.93 9.34
C ARG A 94 4.55 12.00 8.26
N PHE A 95 3.47 12.75 8.09
CA PHE A 95 3.47 13.94 7.24
C PHE A 95 4.30 15.00 7.94
N GLU A 96 5.54 15.18 7.49
CA GLU A 96 6.36 16.34 7.85
C GLU A 96 5.92 17.49 6.96
N TRP A 97 4.96 18.27 7.45
CA TRP A 97 4.66 19.58 6.90
C TRP A 97 5.90 20.45 7.15
N ALA A 98 6.69 20.66 6.11
CA ALA A 98 7.74 21.68 6.15
C ALA A 98 7.01 23.03 6.02
N GLU A 99 6.77 23.69 7.15
CA GLU A 99 6.54 25.12 7.14
C GLU A 99 7.90 25.77 6.84
N GLU A 100 8.12 26.15 5.58
CA GLU A 100 9.21 27.06 5.24
C GLU A 100 8.73 28.49 5.60
N ASP A 101 9.46 29.11 6.54
CA ASP A 101 9.26 30.47 7.09
C ASP A 101 9.26 31.60 6.05
#